data_AF-A0AA50DHA3-F1
#
_entry.id   AF-A0AA50DHA3-F1
#
_cell.length_a   1.000
_cell.length_b   1.000
_cell.length_c   1.000
_cell.angle_alpha   90.00
_cell.angle_beta   90.00
_cell.angle_gamma   90.00
#
_symmetry.space_group_name_H-M   'P 1'
#
loop_
_entity.id
_entity.type
_entity.pdbx_description
1 polymer ?
#
loop_
_entity_poly.entity_id
_entity_poly.type
_entity_poly.pdbx_seq_one_letter_code
_entity_poly.pdbx_strand_id
1 'polypeptide(L)' 'MSDLLRRGLGKLLAAPGKMMQNATRQDVQQSVESKITTDANGNASLNMNNRQVQASMRARMEELARKG' A
#
# COMPACT_ATOMS: atom_id res chain seq x y z
N MET A 1 -42.67 18.51 21.83
CA MET A 1 -41.55 17.54 21.70
C MET A 1 -41.01 17.62 20.28
N SER A 2 -39.91 18.36 19.99
CA SER A 2 -39.35 18.26 18.63
C SER A 2 -38.01 18.92 18.28
N ASP A 3 -37.41 19.84 19.05
CA ASP A 3 -36.17 20.51 18.56
C ASP A 3 -34.87 20.10 19.26
N LEU A 4 -34.94 19.58 20.49
CA LEU A 4 -33.74 19.18 21.23
C LEU A 4 -33.17 17.83 20.76
N LEU A 5 -34.05 16.90 20.36
CA LEU A 5 -33.67 15.59 19.81
C LEU A 5 -33.04 15.71 18.41
N ARG A 6 -33.43 16.72 17.62
CA ARG A 6 -32.93 16.94 16.26
C ARG A 6 -31.47 17.43 16.23
N ARG A 7 -31.05 18.21 17.23
CA ARG A 7 -29.67 18.71 17.36
C ARG A 7 -28.74 17.71 18.08
N GLY A 8 -29.28 16.84 18.92
CA GLY A 8 -28.52 15.80 19.62
C GLY A 8 -28.05 14.66 18.71
N LEU A 9 -28.92 14.17 17.82
CA LEU A 9 -28.57 13.09 16.88
C LEU A 9 -27.59 13.54 15.78
N GLY A 10 -27.60 14.82 15.41
CA GLY A 10 -26.74 15.36 14.34
C GLY A 10 -25.26 15.41 14.70
N LYS A 11 -24.89 15.39 15.98
CA LYS A 11 -23.48 15.39 16.43
C LYS A 11 -22.88 13.98 16.55
N LEU A 12 -23.70 12.96 16.77
CA LEU A 12 -23.24 11.56 16.83
C LEU A 12 -22.97 10.94 15.46
N LEU A 13 -23.54 11.52 14.38
CA LEU A 13 -23.35 11.07 13.01
C LEU A 13 -22.27 11.85 12.23
N ALA A 14 -21.65 12.86 12.84
CA ALA A 14 -20.78 13.81 12.14
C ALA A 14 -19.28 13.42 12.10
N ALA A 15 -18.90 12.19 12.47
CA ALA A 15 -17.50 11.78 12.35
C ALA A 15 -17.25 10.32 11.92
N PRO A 16 -17.85 9.78 10.83
CA PRO A 16 -17.24 8.65 10.13
C PRO A 16 -16.01 9.08 9.31
N GLY A 17 -15.93 10.36 8.92
CA GLY A 17 -14.91 10.87 8.00
C GLY A 17 -13.47 10.88 8.55
N LYS A 18 -13.30 10.91 9.87
CA LYS A 18 -11.97 10.93 10.52
C LYS A 18 -11.43 9.53 10.81
N MET A 19 -12.30 8.51 10.87
CA MET A 19 -11.87 7.12 11.09
C MET A 19 -11.41 6.44 9.80
N MET A 20 -11.95 6.82 8.63
CA MET A 20 -11.47 6.28 7.35
C MET A 20 -10.03 6.68 7.00
N GLN A 21 -9.56 7.84 7.46
CA GLN A 21 -8.19 8.29 7.16
C GLN A 21 -7.11 7.36 7.74
N ASN A 22 -7.40 6.63 8.83
CA ASN A 22 -6.47 5.69 9.42
C ASN A 22 -6.56 4.28 8.79
N ALA A 23 -7.66 3.94 8.13
CA ALA A 23 -7.83 2.66 7.45
C ALA A 23 -7.16 2.62 6.06
N THR A 24 -7.03 3.77 5.40
CA THR A 24 -6.34 3.88 4.09
C THR A 24 -4.82 3.97 4.23
N ARG A 25 -4.33 4.27 5.44
CA ARG A 25 -2.92 4.13 5.78
C ARG A 25 -2.64 2.67 6.15
N GLN A 26 -3.03 1.76 5.27
CA GLN A 26 -2.34 0.47 5.20
C GLN A 26 -0.91 0.84 4.85
N ASP A 27 -0.08 0.91 5.88
CA ASP A 27 1.34 0.67 5.78
C ASP A 27 1.43 -0.62 4.95
N VAL A 28 1.60 -0.49 3.63
CA VAL A 28 1.80 -1.62 2.73
C VAL A 28 3.15 -2.14 3.19
N GLN A 29 3.13 -3.02 4.20
CA GLN A 29 4.31 -3.67 4.73
C GLN A 29 4.94 -4.35 3.51
N GLN A 30 5.97 -3.71 2.97
CA GLN A 30 6.67 -4.18 1.80
C GLN A 30 7.41 -5.44 2.24
N SER A 31 6.74 -6.58 2.13
CA SER A 31 7.35 -7.86 2.43
C SER A 31 8.57 -8.00 1.56
N VAL A 32 9.73 -8.14 2.20
CA VAL A 32 11.01 -8.39 1.52
C VAL A 32 10.98 -9.74 0.78
N GLU A 33 10.01 -10.61 1.07
CA GLU A 33 9.80 -11.88 0.37
C GLU A 33 8.97 -11.74 -0.92
N SER A 34 8.13 -10.71 -1.02
CA SER A 34 7.35 -10.44 -2.22
C SER A 34 8.24 -9.94 -3.36
N LYS A 35 8.12 -10.52 -4.56
CA LYS A 35 8.88 -10.09 -5.75
C LYS A 35 8.32 -8.82 -6.37
N ILE A 36 7.05 -8.51 -6.15
CA ILE A 36 6.34 -7.34 -6.68
C ILE A 36 5.76 -6.57 -5.50
N THR A 37 5.90 -5.25 -5.53
CA THR A 37 5.21 -4.33 -4.61
C THR A 37 4.14 -3.58 -5.37
N THR A 38 3.03 -3.30 -4.69
CA THR A 38 1.94 -2.49 -5.24
C THR A 38 1.76 -1.27 -4.36
N ASP A 39 1.73 -0.08 -4.95
CA ASP A 39 1.46 1.15 -4.21
C ASP A 39 -0.05 1.33 -3.93
N ALA A 40 -0.40 2.37 -3.17
CA ALA A 40 -1.79 2.66 -2.84
C ALA A 40 -2.65 3.07 -4.05
N ASN A 41 -2.03 3.42 -5.19
CA ASN A 41 -2.72 3.75 -6.44
C ASN A 41 -2.90 2.51 -7.33
N GLY A 42 -2.42 1.34 -6.90
CA GLY A 42 -2.46 0.10 -7.68
C GLY A 42 -1.31 -0.05 -8.67
N ASN A 43 -0.30 0.83 -8.66
CA ASN A 43 0.87 0.67 -9.52
C ASN A 43 1.75 -0.46 -8.98
N ALA A 44 2.09 -1.39 -9.86
CA ALA A 44 3.00 -2.49 -9.55
C ALA A 44 4.44 -2.12 -9.92
N SER A 45 5.38 -2.45 -9.05
CA SER A 45 6.82 -2.31 -9.31
C SER A 45 7.58 -3.53 -8.82
N LEU A 46 8.76 -3.76 -9.40
CA LEU A 46 9.63 -4.87 -9.01
C LEU A 46 10.29 -4.57 -7.66
N ASN A 47 10.21 -5.52 -6.72
CA ASN A 47 10.81 -5.36 -5.41
C ASN A 47 12.33 -5.59 -5.47
N MET A 48 13.10 -4.51 -5.63
CA MET A 48 14.55 -4.58 -5.65
C MET A 48 15.16 -4.90 -4.27
N ASN A 49 14.39 -4.86 -3.18
CA ASN A 49 14.86 -5.29 -1.86
C ASN A 49 14.79 -6.82 -1.69
N ASN A 50 14.09 -7.53 -2.58
CA ASN A 50 14.02 -8.99 -2.55
C ASN A 50 15.32 -9.60 -3.10
N ARG A 51 15.97 -10.47 -2.29
CA ARG A 51 17.25 -11.09 -2.68
C ARG A 51 17.16 -11.96 -3.92
N GLN A 52 16.05 -12.66 -4.15
CA GLN A 52 15.88 -13.50 -5.33
C GLN A 52 15.79 -12.64 -6.59
N VAL A 53 15.04 -11.53 -6.53
CA VAL A 53 14.96 -10.56 -7.62
C VAL A 53 16.35 -10.01 -7.97
N GLN A 54 17.13 -9.57 -6.97
CA GLN A 54 18.49 -9.08 -7.21
C GLN A 54 19.39 -10.14 -7.83
N ALA A 55 19.35 -11.37 -7.31
CA ALA A 55 20.16 -12.49 -7.82
C ALA A 55 19.80 -12.83 -9.28
N SER A 56 18.50 -12.90 -9.59
CA SER A 56 18.04 -13.17 -10.95
C SER A 56 18.45 -12.06 -11.93
N MET A 57 18.34 -10.79 -11.53
CA MET A 57 18.75 -9.65 -12.36
C MET A 57 20.27 -9.66 -12.61
N ARG A 58 21.08 -9.91 -11.57
CA ARG A 58 22.53 -10.02 -11.71
C ARG A 58 22.91 -11.18 -12.64
N ALA A 59 22.35 -12.37 -12.42
CA ALA A 59 22.63 -13.53 -13.26
C ALA A 59 22.28 -13.26 -14.73
N ARG A 60 21.16 -12.57 -14.98
CA ARG A 60 20.78 -12.19 -16.34
C ARG A 60 21.75 -11.19 -16.96
N MET A 61 22.20 -10.19 -16.20
CA MET A 61 23.19 -9.22 -16.68
C MET A 61 24.53 -9.88 -17.00
N GLU A 62 25.00 -10.80 -16.16
CA GLU A 62 26.21 -11.59 -16.40
C GLU A 62 26.08 -12.48 -17.65
N GLU A 63 24.91 -13.12 -17.82
CA GLU A 63 24.62 -13.91 -19.02
C GLU A 63 24.68 -13.04 -20.29
N LEU A 64 24.08 -11.85 -20.26
CA LEU A 64 24.10 -10.91 -21.38
C LEU A 64 25.51 -10.39 -21.66
N ALA A 65 26.27 -10.05 -20.62
CA ALA A 65 27.64 -9.59 -20.75
C ALA A 65 28.57 -10.65 -21.35
N ARG A 66 28.33 -11.94 -21.06
CA ARG A 66 29.10 -13.05 -21.66
C ARG A 66 28.70 -13.36 -23.11
N LYS A 67 27.52 -12.91 -23.54
CA LYS A 67 27.02 -13.10 -24.92
C LYS A 67 27.41 -11.96 -25.86
N GLY A 68 27.83 -10.82 -25.34
CA GLY A 68 28.40 -9.70 -26.11
C GLY A 68 29.89 -9.87 -26.29
#